data_AF-A0A8D8Z433-F1
#
_entry.id   AF-A0A8D8Z433-F1
#
_cell.length_a   1.000
_cell.length_b   1.000
_cell.length_c   1.000
_cell.angle_alpha   90.00
_cell.angle_beta   90.00
_cell.angle_gamma   90.00
#
_symmetry.space_group_name_H-M   'P 1'
#
loop_
_entity.id
_entity.type
_entity.pdbx_description
1 polymer ?
#
loop_
_entity_poly.entity_id
_entity_poly.type
_entity_poly.pdbx_seq_one_letter_code
_entity_poly.pdbx_strand_id
1 'polypeptide(L)'
;LNQNKENIFNSHIMILEDCEFEKEIIYLIKNQLISADYATSKIIKKQIKILKKIKNDYLKERINDIIDIGDRLLKNILKINIIDLSYINDKVIIVSKELTPSETAQLNLKNVLGFITEFGSVTSHTSIMARSLELPAIVNIYNITNKIKNNDFIILDAINNNIYINPDKN
;
A
#
# COMPACT_ATOMS: atom_id res chain seq x y z
N LEU A 1 3.22 -13.63 15.13
CA LEU A 1 3.35 -12.26 14.56
C LEU A 1 4.06 -12.28 13.20
N ASN A 2 5.21 -12.95 13.04
CA ASN A 2 5.86 -13.14 11.73
C ASN A 2 5.04 -13.96 10.72
N GLN A 3 4.35 -15.01 11.18
CA GLN A 3 3.57 -15.90 10.30
C GLN A 3 2.46 -15.19 9.49
N ASN A 4 1.76 -14.20 10.05
CA ASN A 4 0.70 -13.51 9.30
C ASN A 4 1.27 -12.58 8.23
N LYS A 5 2.42 -11.94 8.49
CA LYS A 5 3.12 -11.12 7.48
C LYS A 5 3.68 -12.01 6.36
N GLU A 6 4.34 -13.11 6.74
CA GLU A 6 4.86 -14.10 5.78
C GLU A 6 3.75 -14.69 4.90
N ASN A 7 2.58 -14.99 5.47
CA ASN A 7 1.45 -15.53 4.70
C ASN A 7 0.92 -14.55 3.64
N ILE A 8 0.93 -13.24 3.91
CA ILE A 8 0.52 -12.20 2.95
C ILE A 8 1.56 -12.09 1.82
N PHE A 9 2.85 -12.07 2.14
CA PHE A 9 3.89 -12.01 1.09
C PHE A 9 3.95 -13.28 0.25
N ASN A 10 3.76 -14.45 0.87
CA ASN A 10 3.70 -15.72 0.16
C ASN A 10 2.50 -15.76 -0.79
N SER A 11 1.33 -15.27 -0.37
CA SER A 11 0.17 -15.20 -1.27
C SER A 11 0.42 -14.24 -2.44
N HIS A 12 1.10 -13.11 -2.22
CA HIS A 12 1.49 -12.20 -3.30
C HIS A 12 2.48 -12.82 -4.29
N ILE A 13 3.50 -13.54 -3.80
CA ILE A 13 4.47 -14.24 -4.65
C ILE A 13 3.77 -15.32 -5.46
N MET A 14 2.89 -16.12 -4.85
CA MET A 14 2.14 -17.17 -5.56
C MET A 14 1.25 -16.61 -6.67
N ILE A 15 0.69 -15.41 -6.51
CA ILE A 15 -0.10 -14.74 -7.56
C ILE A 15 0.81 -14.24 -8.69
N LEU A 16 2.00 -13.74 -8.36
CA LEU A 16 2.96 -13.21 -9.33
C LEU A 16 3.64 -14.33 -10.14
N GLU A 17 3.95 -15.45 -9.49
CA GLU A 17 4.56 -16.66 -10.07
C GLU A 17 3.54 -17.56 -10.77
N ASP A 18 2.28 -17.14 -10.87
CA ASP A 18 1.28 -17.86 -11.63
C ASP A 18 1.69 -17.90 -13.11
N CYS A 19 2.06 -19.10 -13.55
CA CYS A 19 2.49 -19.37 -14.92
C CYS A 19 1.44 -18.96 -15.96
N GLU A 20 0.14 -18.95 -15.61
CA GLU A 20 -0.92 -18.50 -16.50
C GLU A 20 -0.91 -16.97 -16.67
N PHE A 21 -0.65 -16.24 -15.59
CA PHE A 21 -0.52 -14.77 -15.61
C PHE A 21 0.65 -14.32 -16.51
N GLU A 22 1.82 -14.95 -16.35
CA GLU A 22 3.00 -14.68 -17.18
C GLU A 22 2.72 -14.98 -18.66
N LYS A 23 2.15 -16.15 -18.96
CA LYS A 23 1.84 -16.58 -20.33
C LYS A 23 0.85 -15.64 -21.01
N GLU A 24 -0.20 -15.20 -20.30
CA GLU A 24 -1.17 -14.25 -20.86
C GLU A 24 -0.51 -12.90 -21.21
N ILE A 25 0.37 -12.38 -20.33
CA ILE A 25 1.09 -11.13 -20.60
C ILE A 25 2.01 -11.28 -21.82
N ILE A 26 2.82 -12.34 -21.87
CA ILE A 26 3.74 -12.59 -22.99
C ILE A 26 2.95 -12.78 -24.29
N TYR A 27 1.83 -13.51 -24.25
CA TYR A 27 0.95 -13.70 -25.40
C TYR A 27 0.44 -12.36 -25.95
N LEU A 28 -0.02 -11.47 -25.06
CA LEU A 28 -0.50 -10.15 -25.45
C LEU A 28 0.60 -9.30 -26.09
N ILE A 29 1.80 -9.30 -25.51
CA ILE A 29 2.94 -8.54 -26.03
C ILE A 29 3.32 -9.06 -27.43
N LYS A 30 3.44 -10.39 -27.60
CA LYS A 30 3.89 -10.98 -28.87
C LYS A 30 2.83 -10.93 -29.97
N ASN A 31 1.57 -11.20 -29.65
CA ASN A 31 0.52 -11.37 -30.66
C ASN A 31 -0.31 -10.10 -30.90
N GLN A 32 -0.46 -9.22 -29.90
CA GLN A 32 -1.18 -7.95 -30.07
C GLN A 32 -0.22 -6.76 -30.23
N LEU A 33 1.10 -6.98 -30.16
CA LEU A 33 2.14 -5.96 -30.31
C LEU A 33 1.92 -4.74 -29.40
N ILE A 34 1.45 -4.99 -28.18
CA ILE A 34 1.25 -3.97 -27.16
C ILE A 34 2.42 -3.93 -26.18
N SER A 35 2.64 -2.76 -25.58
CA SER A 35 3.70 -2.56 -24.59
C SER A 35 3.49 -3.42 -23.33
N ALA A 36 4.58 -3.72 -22.63
CA ALA A 36 4.56 -4.57 -21.44
C ALA A 36 3.71 -3.96 -20.31
N ASP A 37 3.76 -2.65 -20.13
CA ASP A 37 2.93 -1.93 -19.16
C ASP A 37 1.43 -2.04 -19.50
N TYR A 38 1.07 -1.86 -20.77
CA TYR A 38 -0.33 -1.95 -21.19
C TYR A 38 -0.85 -3.39 -21.12
N ALA A 39 -0.06 -4.38 -21.54
CA ALA A 39 -0.39 -5.80 -21.41
C ALA A 39 -0.64 -6.19 -19.95
N THR A 40 0.27 -5.80 -19.06
CA THR A 40 0.17 -6.06 -17.62
C THR A 40 -1.07 -5.40 -17.03
N SER A 41 -1.30 -4.10 -17.29
CA SER A 41 -2.50 -3.38 -16.82
C SER A 41 -3.80 -4.05 -17.30
N LYS A 42 -3.81 -4.56 -18.54
CA LYS A 42 -4.98 -5.23 -19.13
C LYS A 42 -5.30 -6.55 -18.41
N ILE A 43 -4.29 -7.37 -18.11
CA ILE A 43 -4.49 -8.63 -17.36
C ILE A 43 -4.92 -8.37 -15.93
N ILE A 44 -4.27 -7.44 -15.22
CA ILE A 44 -4.68 -7.05 -13.85
C ILE A 44 -6.15 -6.60 -13.82
N LYS A 45 -6.55 -5.72 -14.74
CA LYS A 45 -7.95 -5.25 -14.84
C LYS A 45 -8.93 -6.39 -15.15
N LYS A 46 -8.54 -7.37 -15.97
CA LYS A 46 -9.34 -8.58 -16.24
C LYS A 46 -9.55 -9.38 -14.95
N GLN A 47 -8.50 -9.63 -14.17
CA GLN A 47 -8.58 -10.36 -12.90
C GLN A 47 -9.46 -9.64 -11.87
N ILE A 48 -9.28 -8.34 -11.70
CA ILE A 48 -10.12 -7.51 -10.82
C ILE A 48 -11.60 -7.60 -11.22
N LYS A 49 -11.91 -7.54 -12.52
CA LYS A 49 -13.29 -7.65 -13.01
C LYS A 49 -13.91 -9.02 -12.69
N ILE A 50 -13.14 -10.10 -12.78
CA ILE A 50 -13.61 -11.44 -12.46
C ILE A 50 -13.91 -11.54 -10.96
N LEU A 51 -12.99 -11.10 -10.11
CA LEU A 51 -13.16 -11.16 -8.66
C LEU A 51 -14.27 -10.25 -8.14
N LYS A 52 -14.46 -9.07 -8.73
CA LYS A 52 -15.56 -8.15 -8.37
C LYS A 52 -16.95 -8.74 -8.62
N LYS A 53 -17.10 -9.70 -9.54
CA LYS A 53 -18.38 -10.39 -9.76
C LYS A 53 -18.74 -11.32 -8.62
N ILE A 54 -17.76 -11.76 -7.84
CA ILE A 54 -17.97 -12.67 -6.72
C ILE A 54 -18.20 -11.81 -5.46
N LYS A 55 -19.46 -11.72 -5.01
CA LYS A 55 -19.84 -10.96 -3.81
C LYS A 55 -19.42 -11.70 -2.53
N ASN A 56 -18.14 -11.61 -2.18
CA ASN A 56 -17.61 -12.14 -0.92
C ASN A 56 -16.62 -11.12 -0.32
N ASP A 57 -16.79 -10.79 0.96
CA ASP A 57 -15.93 -9.83 1.66
C ASP A 57 -14.47 -10.30 1.75
N TYR A 58 -14.22 -11.61 1.84
CA TYR A 58 -12.86 -12.17 1.75
C TYR A 58 -12.19 -11.89 0.39
N LEU A 59 -12.98 -11.87 -0.69
CA LEU A 59 -12.47 -11.58 -2.02
C LEU A 59 -12.27 -10.09 -2.28
N LYS A 60 -12.88 -9.20 -1.49
CA LYS A 60 -12.60 -7.76 -1.55
C LYS A 60 -11.17 -7.46 -1.12
N GLU A 61 -10.70 -8.10 -0.04
CA GLU A 61 -9.31 -7.93 0.40
C GLU A 61 -8.33 -8.46 -0.66
N ARG A 62 -8.63 -9.63 -1.26
CA ARG A 62 -7.82 -10.20 -2.35
C ARG A 62 -7.77 -9.33 -3.62
N ILE A 63 -8.79 -8.51 -3.87
CA ILE A 63 -8.77 -7.53 -4.97
C ILE A 63 -7.72 -6.46 -4.69
N ASN A 64 -7.65 -5.96 -3.45
CA ASN A 64 -6.65 -4.95 -3.08
C ASN A 64 -5.23 -5.52 -3.19
N ASP A 65 -5.03 -6.79 -2.83
CA ASP A 65 -3.76 -7.49 -2.99
C ASP A 65 -3.31 -7.53 -4.46
N ILE A 66 -4.21 -7.86 -5.38
CA ILE A 66 -3.91 -7.91 -6.83
C ILE A 66 -3.63 -6.51 -7.39
N ILE A 67 -4.32 -5.50 -6.86
CA ILE A 67 -4.06 -4.10 -7.23
C ILE A 67 -2.64 -3.72 -6.78
N ASP A 68 -2.25 -4.02 -5.55
CA ASP A 68 -0.92 -3.69 -5.01
C ASP A 68 0.21 -4.38 -5.79
N ILE A 69 0.09 -5.69 -6.05
CA ILE A 69 1.05 -6.44 -6.88
C ILE A 69 1.13 -5.82 -8.28
N GLY A 70 -0.03 -5.51 -8.85
CA GLY A 70 -0.13 -4.97 -10.19
C GLY A 70 0.53 -3.61 -10.33
N ASP A 71 0.28 -2.72 -9.38
CA ASP A 71 0.90 -1.39 -9.34
C ASP A 71 2.41 -1.47 -9.12
N ARG A 72 2.88 -2.39 -8.28
CA ARG A 72 4.33 -2.64 -8.11
C ARG A 72 4.97 -3.15 -9.39
N LEU A 73 4.34 -4.10 -10.08
CA LEU A 73 4.83 -4.64 -11.34
C LEU A 73 4.89 -3.55 -12.43
N LEU A 74 3.87 -2.70 -12.53
CA LEU A 74 3.86 -1.57 -13.46
C LEU A 74 4.94 -0.54 -13.14
N LYS A 75 5.13 -0.18 -11.86
CA LYS A 75 6.21 0.71 -11.43
C LYS A 75 7.59 0.15 -11.81
N ASN A 76 7.79 -1.16 -11.64
CA ASN A 76 9.02 -1.85 -12.03
C ASN A 76 9.24 -1.82 -13.56
N ILE A 77 8.20 -2.11 -14.36
CA ILE A 77 8.28 -2.08 -15.84
C ILE A 77 8.62 -0.67 -16.34
N LEU A 78 7.98 0.35 -15.76
CA LEU A 78 8.16 1.76 -16.12
C LEU A 78 9.43 2.37 -15.51
N LYS A 79 10.17 1.62 -14.68
CA LYS A 79 11.34 2.11 -13.91
C LYS A 79 11.02 3.37 -13.08
N ILE A 80 9.80 3.45 -12.57
CA ILE A 80 9.40 4.51 -11.64
C ILE A 80 10.04 4.19 -10.30
N ASN A 81 10.77 5.14 -9.73
CA ASN A 81 11.34 4.98 -8.39
C ASN A 81 10.23 4.71 -7.39
N ILE A 82 10.22 3.51 -6.83
CA ILE A 82 9.41 3.17 -5.67
C ILE A 82 10.11 3.83 -4.48
N ILE A 83 9.39 4.68 -3.75
CA ILE A 83 9.92 5.28 -2.52
C ILE A 83 10.16 4.12 -1.56
N ASP A 84 11.43 3.81 -1.34
CA ASP A 84 11.80 2.77 -0.39
C ASP A 84 11.81 3.39 1.01
N LEU A 85 10.73 3.09 1.75
CA LEU A 85 10.49 3.57 3.11
C LEU A 85 11.51 3.01 4.12
N SER A 86 12.36 2.06 3.72
CA SER A 86 13.45 1.56 4.56
C SER A 86 14.60 2.55 4.70
N TYR A 87 14.79 3.46 3.73
CA TYR A 87 15.84 4.49 3.75
C TYR A 87 15.48 5.75 4.55
N ILE A 88 14.35 5.75 5.25
CA ILE A 88 14.02 6.81 6.19
C ILE A 88 15.06 6.77 7.30
N ASN A 89 15.98 7.73 7.31
CA ASN A 89 17.08 7.83 8.27
C ASN A 89 16.75 8.73 9.47
N ASP A 90 15.80 9.64 9.30
CA ASP A 90 15.37 10.60 10.32
C ASP A 90 14.05 10.17 10.97
N LYS A 91 13.80 10.66 12.19
CA LYS A 91 12.53 10.44 12.88
C LYS A 91 11.40 11.20 12.16
N VAL A 92 10.46 10.48 11.55
CA VAL A 92 9.37 11.08 10.75
C VAL A 92 8.00 10.51 11.09
N ILE A 93 6.96 11.29 10.79
CA ILE A 93 5.57 10.82 10.74
C ILE A 93 5.20 10.67 9.26
N ILE A 94 4.66 9.50 8.91
CA ILE A 94 4.28 9.22 7.51
C ILE A 94 2.86 9.72 7.26
N VAL A 95 2.67 10.46 6.17
CA VAL A 95 1.35 10.91 5.72
C VAL A 95 1.11 10.36 4.33
N SER A 96 0.06 9.56 4.16
CA SER A 96 -0.29 8.95 2.87
C SER A 96 -1.79 8.99 2.63
N LYS A 97 -2.21 8.76 1.38
CA LYS A 97 -3.63 8.50 1.09
C LYS A 97 -4.03 7.14 1.65
N GLU A 98 -3.23 6.13 1.40
CA GLU A 98 -3.39 4.77 1.87
C GLU A 98 -2.00 4.16 2.00
N LEU A 99 -1.82 3.25 2.95
CA LEU A 99 -0.58 2.48 3.07
C LEU A 99 -0.89 1.03 2.75
N THR A 100 -0.25 0.50 1.72
CA THR A 100 -0.44 -0.91 1.33
C THR A 100 0.31 -1.83 2.28
N PRO A 101 -0.08 -3.12 2.40
CA PRO A 101 0.63 -4.10 3.23
C PRO A 101 2.12 -4.23 2.86
N SER A 102 2.46 -4.04 1.58
CA SER A 102 3.83 -4.00 1.09
C SER A 102 4.63 -2.83 1.68
N GLU A 103 4.04 -1.63 1.68
CA GLU A 103 4.69 -0.40 2.16
C GLU A 103 4.88 -0.43 3.68
N THR A 104 3.85 -0.85 4.42
CA THR A 104 3.91 -0.96 5.89
C THR A 104 4.92 -2.00 6.36
N ALA A 105 5.17 -3.06 5.60
CA ALA A 105 6.17 -4.07 5.93
C ALA A 105 7.61 -3.58 5.73
N GLN A 106 7.83 -2.65 4.82
CA GLN A 106 9.16 -2.07 4.53
C GLN A 106 9.51 -0.91 5.46
N LEU A 107 8.59 -0.49 6.33
CA LEU A 107 8.82 0.62 7.26
C LEU A 107 10.00 0.35 8.19
N ASN A 108 10.93 1.30 8.24
CA ASN A 108 11.95 1.32 9.26
C ASN A 108 11.36 1.77 10.61
N LEU A 109 10.92 0.79 11.41
CA LEU A 109 10.26 1.02 12.71
C LEU A 109 11.10 1.83 13.72
N LYS A 110 12.41 1.96 13.51
CA LYS A 110 13.26 2.79 14.39
C LYS A 110 13.05 4.30 14.15
N ASN A 111 12.69 4.65 12.92
CA ASN A 111 12.66 6.03 12.45
C ASN A 111 11.23 6.51 12.16
N VAL A 112 10.29 5.59 11.94
CA VAL A 112 8.87 5.95 11.81
C VAL A 112 8.24 6.09 13.19
N LEU A 113 7.85 7.31 13.55
CA LEU A 113 7.20 7.62 14.83
C LEU A 113 5.69 7.34 14.83
N GLY A 114 5.08 7.22 13.66
CA GLY A 114 3.64 7.04 13.48
C GLY A 114 3.21 7.32 12.06
N PHE A 115 1.93 7.12 11.76
CA PHE A 115 1.40 7.40 10.43
C PHE A 115 -0.05 7.89 10.41
N ILE A 116 -0.38 8.61 9.34
CA ILE A 116 -1.66 9.25 9.10
C ILE A 116 -2.15 8.88 7.70
N THR A 117 -3.40 8.41 7.57
CA THR A 117 -3.97 8.04 6.26
C THR A 117 -5.33 8.67 5.95
N GLU A 118 -5.57 8.97 4.67
CA GLU A 118 -6.89 9.46 4.19
C GLU A 118 -7.92 8.34 4.09
N PHE A 119 -7.48 7.17 3.65
CA PHE A 119 -8.26 5.96 3.50
C PHE A 119 -7.81 4.91 4.51
N GLY A 120 -8.75 4.03 4.85
CA GLY A 120 -8.57 3.00 5.86
C GLY A 120 -9.72 3.00 6.85
N SER A 121 -9.97 1.83 7.44
CA SER A 121 -10.92 1.65 8.53
C SER A 121 -10.20 1.10 9.74
N VAL A 122 -10.80 1.20 10.93
CA VAL A 122 -10.22 0.62 12.17
C VAL A 122 -9.94 -0.89 12.05
N THR A 123 -10.65 -1.58 11.16
CA THR A 123 -10.48 -3.01 10.85
C THR A 123 -9.61 -3.28 9.62
N SER A 124 -9.11 -2.24 8.95
CA SER A 124 -8.28 -2.39 7.76
C SER A 124 -6.89 -2.94 8.10
N HIS A 125 -6.21 -3.52 7.11
CA HIS A 125 -4.85 -4.03 7.24
C HIS A 125 -3.90 -2.97 7.80
N THR A 126 -4.04 -1.70 7.38
CA THR A 126 -3.26 -0.58 7.87
C THR A 126 -3.44 -0.34 9.38
N SER A 127 -4.68 -0.40 9.90
CA SER A 127 -4.95 -0.25 11.34
C SER A 127 -4.55 -1.47 12.16
N ILE A 128 -4.70 -2.69 11.62
CA ILE A 128 -4.23 -3.91 12.27
C ILE A 128 -2.70 -3.90 12.38
N MET A 129 -2.02 -3.45 11.32
CA MET A 129 -0.57 -3.32 11.31
C MET A 129 -0.08 -2.22 12.25
N ALA A 130 -0.74 -1.06 12.31
CA ALA A 130 -0.42 0.00 13.29
C ALA A 130 -0.33 -0.55 14.72
N ARG A 131 -1.38 -1.28 15.12
CA ARG A 131 -1.48 -1.89 16.45
C ARG A 131 -0.41 -2.95 16.68
N SER A 132 -0.16 -3.79 15.68
CA SER A 132 0.84 -4.85 15.77
C SER A 132 2.28 -4.31 15.83
N LEU A 133 2.49 -3.10 15.33
CA LEU A 133 3.77 -2.40 15.31
C LEU A 133 3.94 -1.45 16.50
N GLU A 134 2.93 -1.33 17.36
CA GLU A 134 2.88 -0.40 18.49
C GLU A 134 3.13 1.07 18.08
N LEU A 135 2.75 1.41 16.84
CA LEU A 135 2.89 2.76 16.31
C LEU A 135 1.57 3.53 16.46
N PRO A 136 1.62 4.81 16.90
CA PRO A 136 0.45 5.67 16.88
C PRO A 136 0.01 5.88 15.43
N ALA A 137 -1.28 5.67 15.17
CA ALA A 137 -1.85 5.85 13.85
C ALA A 137 -3.25 6.47 13.93
N ILE A 138 -3.51 7.42 13.05
CA ILE A 138 -4.86 7.92 12.80
C ILE A 138 -5.19 7.66 11.33
N VAL A 139 -6.30 6.97 11.10
CA VAL A 139 -6.79 6.63 9.77
C VAL A 139 -8.08 7.39 9.46
N ASN A 140 -8.46 7.42 8.19
CA ASN A 140 -9.71 8.01 7.72
C ASN A 140 -9.81 9.54 7.89
N ILE A 141 -8.71 10.26 7.60
CA ILE A 141 -8.66 11.72 7.70
C ILE A 141 -8.76 12.34 6.32
N TYR A 142 -9.92 12.88 6.01
CA TYR A 142 -10.18 13.44 4.70
C TYR A 142 -9.21 14.58 4.35
N ASN A 143 -8.59 14.49 3.17
CA ASN A 143 -7.79 15.54 2.54
C ASN A 143 -6.52 15.94 3.34
N ILE A 144 -5.98 15.04 4.16
CA ILE A 144 -4.78 15.33 4.97
C ILE A 144 -3.51 15.48 4.13
N THR A 145 -3.40 14.75 3.02
CA THR A 145 -2.22 14.82 2.12
C THR A 145 -2.10 16.16 1.40
N ASN A 146 -3.21 16.88 1.25
CA ASN A 146 -3.22 18.24 0.70
C ASN A 146 -2.99 19.32 1.76
N LYS A 147 -3.16 19.01 3.06
CA LYS A 147 -2.96 19.93 4.18
C LYS A 147 -1.54 19.91 4.71
N ILE A 148 -0.91 18.75 4.71
CA ILE A 148 0.45 18.54 5.23
C ILE A 148 1.43 18.49 4.06
N LYS A 149 2.52 19.25 4.17
CA LYS A 149 3.64 19.20 3.24
C LYS A 149 4.80 18.43 3.84
N ASN A 150 5.68 17.93 2.96
CA ASN A 150 6.93 17.33 3.38
C ASN A 150 7.72 18.33 4.25
N ASN A 151 8.29 17.83 5.34
CA ASN A 151 9.04 18.59 6.36
C ASN A 151 8.20 19.51 7.27
N ASP A 152 6.87 19.44 7.24
CA ASP A 152 6.05 20.08 8.27
C ASP A 152 6.27 19.42 9.64
N PHE A 153 6.25 20.24 10.70
CA PHE A 153 6.29 19.74 12.07
C PHE A 153 4.89 19.31 12.50
N ILE A 154 4.73 18.05 12.89
CA ILE A 154 3.43 17.47 13.19
C ILE A 154 3.45 16.84 14.58
N ILE A 155 2.41 17.10 15.35
CA ILE A 155 2.12 16.36 16.58
C ILE A 155 0.94 15.44 16.28
N LEU A 156 1.16 14.14 16.43
CA LEU A 156 0.14 13.10 16.28
C LEU A 156 -0.36 12.69 17.66
N ASP A 157 -1.56 13.13 18.03
CA ASP A 157 -2.25 12.70 19.25
C ASP A 157 -3.28 11.62 18.89
N ALA A 158 -2.83 10.37 18.88
CA ALA A 158 -3.68 9.22 18.59
C ALA A 158 -4.66 8.86 19.73
N ILE A 159 -4.54 9.48 20.91
CA ILE A 159 -5.44 9.24 22.05
C ILE A 159 -6.70 10.11 21.91
N ASN A 160 -6.51 11.41 21.67
CA ASN A 160 -7.61 12.36 21.49
C ASN A 160 -8.04 12.49 20.02
N ASN A 161 -7.40 11.75 19.12
CA ASN A 161 -7.67 11.77 17.69
C ASN A 161 -7.42 13.15 17.04
N ASN A 162 -6.38 13.85 17.49
CA ASN A 162 -6.02 15.20 17.05
C ASN A 162 -4.69 15.21 16.31
N ILE A 163 -4.59 16.07 15.31
CA ILE A 163 -3.35 16.35 14.58
C ILE A 163 -3.08 17.84 14.63
N TYR A 164 -1.90 18.21 15.12
CA TYR A 164 -1.45 19.59 15.13
C TYR A 164 -0.36 19.77 14.08
N ILE A 165 -0.59 20.68 13.14
CA ILE A 165 0.32 20.98 12.04
C ILE A 165 0.97 22.32 12.32
N ASN A 166 2.30 22.35 12.38
CA ASN A 166 3.11 23.50 12.74
C ASN A 166 2.55 24.26 13.97
N PRO A 167 2.29 23.58 15.10
CA PRO A 167 1.83 24.24 16.31
C PRO A 167 2.85 25.30 16.77
N ASP A 168 2.34 26.46 17.16
CA ASP A 168 3.13 27.45 17.86
C ASP A 168 3.61 26.87 19.21
N LYS A 169 4.75 27.37 19.70
CA LYS A 169 5.39 26.89 20.94
C LYS A 169 4.59 27.19 22.24
N ASN A 170 3.33 27.60 22.15
CA ASN A 170 2.53 28.09 23.27
C ASN A 170 1.56 27.04 23.81
#